data_AF-A0A1X3JFY6-F1
#
_entry.id   AF-A0A1X3JFY6-F1
#
_cell.length_a   1.000
_cell.length_b   1.000
_cell.length_c   1.000
_cell.angle_alpha   90.00
_cell.angle_beta   90.00
_cell.angle_gamma   90.00
#
_symmetry.space_group_name_H-M   'P 1'
#
loop_
_entity.id
_entity.type
_entity.pdbx_description
1 polymer ?
#
loop_
_entity_poly.entity_id
_entity_poly.type
_entity_poly.pdbx_seq_one_letter_code
_entity_poly.pdbx_strand_id
1 'polypeptide(L)'
;MPYMKISAIDYSQNINGDYKATVTGGGEGIATLIPVLNGVHQAGLSTTIEFISAETRPMTGTVSVNSANLPTASFPSQGFTGAYYQLNNDNFAPGKTAADYSFSSSASWVGVDATGKVTFKNDGDSNTVIITAPPRSGGAIYQTVPPESRSV
;
A
#
# COMPACT_ATOMS: atom_id res chain seq x y z
N MET A 1 6.77 8.68 19.08
CA MET A 1 5.32 8.81 19.36
C MET A 1 4.79 7.47 19.84
N PRO A 2 3.78 7.41 20.71
CA PRO A 2 3.21 6.13 21.11
C PRO A 2 2.62 5.41 19.89
N TYR A 3 2.84 4.10 19.86
CA TYR A 3 2.41 3.20 18.81
C TYR A 3 0.90 3.24 18.55
N MET A 4 0.12 3.46 19.61
CA MET A 4 -1.34 3.62 19.61
C MET A 4 -1.74 4.68 20.64
N LYS A 5 -2.79 5.44 20.34
CA LYS A 5 -3.51 6.31 21.28
C LYS A 5 -5.00 5.97 21.27
N ILE A 6 -5.59 5.89 22.44
CA ILE A 6 -7.04 5.78 22.63
C ILE A 6 -7.54 7.12 23.20
N SER A 7 -8.65 7.63 22.70
CA SER A 7 -9.30 8.82 23.24
C SER A 7 -9.89 8.56 24.62
N ALA A 8 -10.36 9.62 25.30
CA ALA A 8 -11.33 9.44 26.37
C ALA A 8 -12.55 8.67 25.82
N ILE A 9 -13.16 7.85 26.68
CA ILE A 9 -14.41 7.15 26.38
C ILE A 9 -15.55 8.18 26.42
N ASP A 10 -16.35 8.21 25.38
CA ASP A 10 -17.61 8.93 25.30
C ASP A 10 -18.73 8.07 25.92
N TYR A 11 -19.34 8.63 26.97
CA TYR A 11 -20.40 8.02 27.77
C TYR A 11 -21.79 8.59 27.44
N SER A 12 -21.92 9.45 26.42
CA SER A 12 -23.17 10.16 26.12
C SER A 12 -24.36 9.25 25.79
N GLN A 13 -24.11 7.99 25.41
CA GLN A 13 -25.13 6.98 25.09
C GLN A 13 -25.14 5.81 26.08
N ASN A 14 -24.54 5.98 27.27
CA ASN A 14 -24.44 4.91 28.27
C ASN A 14 -25.80 4.35 28.74
N ILE A 15 -26.87 5.14 28.66
CA ILE A 15 -28.24 4.71 28.97
C ILE A 15 -28.71 3.58 28.05
N ASN A 16 -28.14 3.49 26.85
CA ASN A 16 -28.39 2.43 25.88
C ASN A 16 -27.37 1.29 25.99
N GLY A 17 -26.41 1.39 26.92
CA GLY A 17 -25.29 0.46 27.04
C GLY A 17 -24.13 0.73 26.08
N ASP A 18 -24.15 1.85 25.35
CA ASP A 18 -23.14 2.19 24.34
C ASP A 18 -22.05 3.09 24.89
N TYR A 19 -20.79 2.72 24.57
CA TYR A 19 -19.59 3.46 24.94
C TYR A 19 -18.70 3.57 23.71
N LYS A 20 -18.21 4.77 23.40
CA LYS A 20 -17.43 5.02 22.18
C LYS A 20 -16.04 5.56 22.51
N ALA A 21 -15.02 5.05 21.84
CA ALA A 21 -13.69 5.63 21.85
C ALA A 21 -13.10 5.61 20.45
N THR A 22 -12.19 6.53 20.18
CA THR A 22 -11.40 6.55 18.95
C THR A 22 -10.00 6.02 19.24
N VAL A 23 -9.54 5.12 18.38
CA VAL A 23 -8.19 4.57 18.43
C VAL A 23 -7.42 5.05 17.21
N THR A 24 -6.24 5.61 17.42
CA THR A 24 -5.34 6.07 16.35
C THR A 24 -3.98 5.42 16.51
N GLY A 25 -3.44 4.86 15.42
CA GLY A 25 -2.09 4.32 15.36
C GLY A 25 -1.07 5.37 14.93
N GLY A 26 0.13 5.32 15.51
CA GLY A 26 1.29 6.11 15.09
C GLY A 26 2.30 5.31 14.25
N GLY A 27 2.06 4.01 14.03
CA GLY A 27 2.92 3.10 13.27
C GLY A 27 2.20 1.78 12.95
N GLU A 28 2.87 0.88 12.22
CA GLU A 28 2.28 -0.37 11.72
C GLU A 28 2.18 -1.50 12.75
N GLY A 29 1.12 -2.29 12.66
CA GLY A 29 1.00 -3.63 13.23
C GLY A 29 -0.29 -3.81 14.02
N ILE A 30 -0.29 -4.79 14.93
CA ILE A 30 -1.52 -5.39 15.42
C ILE A 30 -1.71 -5.07 16.90
N ALA A 31 -2.92 -4.66 17.27
CA ALA A 31 -3.29 -4.44 18.66
C ALA A 31 -4.63 -5.05 19.00
N THR A 32 -4.74 -5.58 20.21
CA THR A 32 -5.98 -6.14 20.75
C THR A 32 -6.59 -5.14 21.73
N LEU A 33 -7.80 -4.70 21.44
CA LEU A 33 -8.63 -3.93 22.36
C LEU A 33 -9.43 -4.88 23.23
N ILE A 34 -9.32 -4.71 24.55
CA ILE A 34 -10.03 -5.51 25.55
C ILE A 34 -10.90 -4.57 26.37
N PRO A 35 -12.24 -4.68 26.28
CA PRO A 35 -13.13 -3.91 27.14
C PRO A 35 -12.99 -4.34 28.60
N VAL A 36 -12.86 -3.35 29.48
CA VAL A 36 -12.78 -3.54 30.93
C VAL A 36 -13.88 -2.72 31.59
N LEU A 37 -14.71 -3.38 32.40
CA LEU A 37 -15.77 -2.74 33.19
C LEU A 37 -15.45 -2.93 34.67
N ASN A 38 -15.28 -1.83 35.40
CA ASN A 38 -14.95 -1.84 36.84
C ASN A 38 -13.76 -2.75 37.20
N GLY A 39 -12.73 -2.76 36.34
CA GLY A 39 -11.53 -3.60 36.51
C GLY A 39 -11.67 -5.05 36.04
N VAL A 40 -12.84 -5.46 35.53
CA VAL A 40 -13.08 -6.83 35.04
C VAL A 40 -13.04 -6.87 33.51
N HIS A 41 -12.23 -7.78 32.97
CA HIS A 41 -12.18 -8.07 31.54
C HIS A 41 -13.51 -8.66 31.06
N GLN A 42 -14.08 -8.09 30.01
CA GLN A 42 -15.31 -8.61 29.41
C GLN A 42 -14.96 -9.69 28.38
N ALA A 43 -15.05 -10.95 28.80
CA ALA A 43 -14.73 -12.09 27.95
C ALA A 43 -15.58 -12.10 26.68
N GLY A 44 -14.96 -12.42 25.54
CA GLY A 44 -15.64 -12.47 24.23
C GLY A 44 -15.89 -11.12 23.57
N LEU A 45 -15.55 -9.99 24.21
CA LEU A 45 -15.72 -8.64 23.62
C LEU A 45 -14.41 -8.03 23.12
N SER A 46 -13.30 -8.77 23.15
CA SER A 46 -12.04 -8.29 22.60
C SER A 46 -12.10 -8.20 21.07
N THR A 47 -11.49 -7.17 20.50
CA THR A 47 -11.32 -7.04 19.04
C THR A 47 -9.88 -6.73 18.70
N THR A 48 -9.43 -7.19 17.53
CA THR A 48 -8.11 -6.87 17.00
C THR A 48 -8.24 -5.75 15.97
N ILE A 49 -7.32 -4.80 16.00
CA ILE A 49 -7.15 -3.77 14.98
C ILE A 49 -5.75 -3.91 14.40
N GLU A 50 -5.69 -3.90 13.07
CA GLU A 50 -4.43 -3.81 12.33
C GLU A 50 -4.23 -2.38 11.82
N PHE A 51 -3.12 -1.77 12.19
CA PHE A 51 -2.65 -0.50 11.68
C PHE A 51 -1.70 -0.75 10.52
N ILE A 52 -2.00 -0.18 9.36
CA ILE A 52 -1.19 -0.34 8.15
C ILE A 52 -0.74 1.05 7.72
N SER A 53 0.55 1.22 7.40
CA SER A 53 1.11 2.53 7.04
C SER A 53 0.54 3.00 5.71
N ALA A 54 0.18 4.28 5.60
CA ALA A 54 -0.16 4.91 4.32
C ALA A 54 1.07 5.48 3.58
N GLU A 55 2.28 5.15 4.03
CA GLU A 55 3.51 5.64 3.44
C GLU A 55 3.72 5.10 2.02
N THR A 56 4.45 5.89 1.23
CA THR A 56 4.96 5.45 -0.06
C THR A 56 6.16 4.53 0.12
N ARG A 57 6.11 3.36 -0.51
CA ARG A 57 7.16 2.34 -0.54
C ARG A 57 7.66 2.11 -1.96
N PRO A 58 8.96 1.86 -2.14
CA PRO A 58 9.48 1.48 -3.44
C PRO A 58 9.00 0.07 -3.84
N MET A 59 8.73 -0.14 -5.12
CA MET A 59 8.57 -1.47 -5.70
C MET A 59 9.94 -2.11 -5.86
N THR A 60 10.24 -3.11 -5.03
CA THR A 60 11.54 -3.80 -4.98
C THR A 60 11.50 -5.24 -5.49
N GLY A 61 10.36 -5.69 -6.00
CA GLY A 61 10.17 -7.03 -6.54
C GLY A 61 10.66 -7.15 -7.98
N THR A 62 9.91 -7.90 -8.77
CA THR A 62 10.28 -8.21 -10.15
C THR A 62 9.21 -7.84 -11.16
N VAL A 63 9.63 -7.76 -12.41
CA VAL A 63 8.72 -7.65 -13.56
C VAL A 63 8.93 -8.82 -14.49
N SER A 64 7.85 -9.29 -15.10
CA SER A 64 7.91 -10.30 -16.15
C SER A 64 7.94 -9.64 -17.53
N VAL A 65 8.92 -10.02 -18.35
CA VAL A 65 9.07 -9.60 -19.76
C VAL A 65 9.55 -10.78 -20.58
N ASN A 66 8.81 -11.17 -21.63
CA ASN A 66 9.17 -12.26 -22.55
C ASN A 66 9.71 -13.52 -21.84
N SER A 67 8.99 -14.00 -20.83
CA SER A 67 9.34 -15.18 -20.00
C SER A 67 10.56 -15.03 -19.09
N ALA A 68 11.12 -13.83 -18.96
CA ALA A 68 12.18 -13.50 -18.00
C ALA A 68 11.65 -12.63 -16.85
N ASN A 69 12.20 -12.81 -15.65
CA ASN A 69 11.96 -11.94 -14.50
C ASN A 69 13.16 -11.01 -14.29
N LEU A 70 12.91 -9.70 -14.27
CA LEU A 70 13.94 -8.67 -14.07
C LEU A 70 13.61 -7.81 -12.84
N PRO A 71 14.59 -7.19 -12.18
CA PRO A 71 14.34 -6.34 -11.02
C PRO A 71 13.53 -5.08 -11.39
N THR A 72 12.42 -4.83 -10.70
CA THR A 72 11.59 -3.62 -10.91
C THR A 72 12.36 -2.33 -10.65
N ALA A 73 13.33 -2.36 -9.74
CA ALA A 73 14.12 -1.20 -9.34
C ALA A 73 15.08 -0.67 -10.43
N SER A 74 15.35 -1.46 -11.49
CA SER A 74 16.26 -1.09 -12.57
C SER A 74 15.67 -1.27 -13.97
N PHE A 75 14.53 -1.95 -14.08
CA PHE A 75 13.85 -2.18 -15.35
C PHE A 75 12.61 -1.29 -15.48
N PRO A 76 12.31 -0.78 -16.68
CA PRO A 76 13.13 -0.81 -17.90
C PRO A 76 14.11 0.38 -17.96
N SER A 77 15.27 0.18 -18.57
CA SER A 77 16.21 1.29 -18.90
C SER A 77 15.95 1.90 -20.28
N GLN A 78 15.25 1.17 -21.16
CA GLN A 78 14.87 1.57 -22.50
C GLN A 78 13.54 0.92 -22.89
N GLY A 79 12.86 1.48 -23.88
CA GLY A 79 11.61 0.94 -24.41
C GLY A 79 11.34 1.41 -25.83
N PHE A 80 10.35 0.79 -26.47
CA PHE A 80 9.83 1.17 -27.78
C PHE A 80 8.31 1.09 -27.77
N THR A 81 7.65 1.79 -28.70
CA THR A 81 6.19 1.77 -28.82
C THR A 81 5.67 0.34 -29.03
N GLY A 82 4.70 -0.06 -28.20
CA GLY A 82 4.12 -1.40 -28.15
C GLY A 82 4.81 -2.37 -27.17
N ALA A 83 5.99 -2.03 -26.64
CA ALA A 83 6.63 -2.83 -25.60
C ALA A 83 5.76 -2.87 -24.34
N TYR A 84 5.81 -3.99 -23.60
CA TYR A 84 5.13 -4.12 -22.32
C TYR A 84 5.89 -5.03 -21.36
N TYR A 85 5.59 -4.85 -20.06
CA TYR A 85 6.02 -5.75 -18.99
C TYR A 85 4.91 -5.88 -17.95
N GLN A 86 4.98 -6.92 -17.15
CA GLN A 86 4.02 -7.19 -16.08
C GLN A 86 4.67 -6.97 -14.72
N LEU A 87 4.10 -6.13 -13.87
CA LEU A 87 4.50 -6.04 -12.46
C LEU A 87 4.11 -7.34 -11.75
N ASN A 88 5.05 -8.01 -11.09
CA ASN A 88 4.77 -9.21 -10.31
C ASN A 88 4.30 -8.86 -8.90
N ASN A 89 3.62 -9.80 -8.23
CA ASN A 89 3.00 -9.57 -6.91
C ASN A 89 4.02 -9.32 -5.78
N ASP A 90 5.28 -9.70 -5.98
CA ASP A 90 6.39 -9.44 -5.05
C ASP A 90 6.77 -7.94 -4.96
N ASN A 91 6.18 -7.08 -5.80
CA ASN A 91 6.29 -5.63 -5.67
C ASN A 91 5.35 -5.01 -4.62
N PHE A 92 4.42 -5.79 -4.08
CA PHE A 92 3.35 -5.29 -3.20
C PHE A 92 3.46 -5.85 -1.79
N ALA A 93 2.51 -5.49 -0.92
CA ALA A 93 2.47 -6.01 0.43
C ALA A 93 2.30 -7.55 0.42
N PRO A 94 2.89 -8.28 1.40
CA PRO A 94 2.76 -9.72 1.48
C PRO A 94 1.30 -10.19 1.40
N GLY A 95 1.04 -11.21 0.56
CA GLY A 95 -0.31 -11.75 0.34
C GLY A 95 -1.23 -10.88 -0.52
N LYS A 96 -0.77 -9.72 -0.99
CA LYS A 96 -1.51 -8.86 -1.93
C LYS A 96 -1.11 -9.14 -3.38
N THR A 97 -2.00 -8.76 -4.28
CA THR A 97 -1.84 -8.88 -5.72
C THR A 97 -2.11 -7.56 -6.41
N ALA A 98 -1.84 -7.44 -7.71
CA ALA A 98 -2.20 -6.25 -8.49
C ALA A 98 -3.69 -5.86 -8.35
N ALA A 99 -4.59 -6.83 -8.16
CA ALA A 99 -6.02 -6.58 -7.96
C ALA A 99 -6.35 -5.83 -6.66
N ASP A 100 -5.42 -5.71 -5.72
CA ASP A 100 -5.58 -4.92 -4.49
C ASP A 100 -5.22 -3.43 -4.68
N TYR A 101 -4.70 -3.04 -5.85
CA TYR A 101 -4.16 -1.70 -6.10
C TYR A 101 -4.76 -1.01 -7.33
N SER A 102 -4.93 0.31 -7.24
CA SER A 102 -5.31 1.13 -8.38
C SER A 102 -4.06 1.67 -9.05
N PHE A 103 -3.83 1.40 -10.33
CA PHE A 103 -2.61 1.84 -10.99
C PHE A 103 -2.75 3.18 -11.69
N SER A 104 -1.68 3.96 -11.70
CA SER A 104 -1.52 5.16 -12.52
C SER A 104 -0.07 5.27 -13.03
N SER A 105 0.11 5.98 -14.13
CA SER A 105 1.40 6.33 -14.71
C SER A 105 1.58 7.85 -14.66
N SER A 106 2.79 8.31 -14.35
CA SER A 106 3.13 9.73 -14.42
C SER A 106 3.24 10.27 -15.85
N ALA A 107 3.38 9.39 -16.84
CA ALA A 107 3.55 9.75 -18.24
C ALA A 107 2.36 9.29 -19.10
N SER A 108 1.86 10.18 -19.96
CA SER A 108 0.72 9.89 -20.85
C SER A 108 1.04 8.87 -21.94
N TRP A 109 2.32 8.75 -22.33
CA TRP A 109 2.82 7.77 -23.30
C TRP A 109 3.06 6.38 -22.69
N VAL A 110 2.93 6.21 -21.37
CA VAL A 110 2.91 4.90 -20.69
C VAL A 110 1.52 4.63 -20.13
N GLY A 111 0.98 3.45 -20.41
CA GLY A 111 -0.25 2.95 -19.80
C GLY A 111 0.06 1.88 -18.77
N VAL A 112 -0.78 1.77 -17.74
CA VAL A 112 -0.80 0.64 -16.82
C VAL A 112 -2.25 0.26 -16.57
N ASP A 113 -2.59 -1.02 -16.72
CA ASP A 113 -3.95 -1.51 -16.51
C ASP A 113 -4.17 -2.07 -15.09
N ALA A 114 -5.38 -2.55 -14.82
CA ALA A 114 -5.76 -3.07 -13.50
C ALA A 114 -5.04 -4.37 -13.11
N THR A 115 -4.40 -5.07 -14.05
CA THR A 115 -3.59 -6.26 -13.74
C THR A 115 -2.15 -5.90 -13.45
N GLY A 116 -1.75 -4.63 -13.57
CA GLY A 116 -0.37 -4.18 -13.42
C GLY A 116 0.48 -4.38 -14.69
N LYS A 117 -0.15 -4.60 -15.86
CA LYS A 117 0.56 -4.64 -17.14
C LYS A 117 0.88 -3.22 -17.58
N VAL A 118 2.17 -2.92 -17.69
CA VAL A 118 2.67 -1.61 -18.14
C VAL A 118 2.98 -1.68 -19.63
N THR A 119 2.49 -0.71 -20.42
CA THR A 119 2.62 -0.67 -21.88
C THR A 119 3.11 0.69 -22.35
N PHE A 120 4.09 0.71 -23.24
CA PHE A 120 4.62 1.89 -23.92
C PHE A 120 3.73 2.18 -25.13
N LYS A 121 2.94 3.25 -25.10
CA LYS A 121 1.90 3.55 -26.10
C LYS A 121 2.42 4.41 -27.25
N ASN A 122 3.39 5.28 -26.98
CA ASN A 122 4.02 6.17 -27.94
C ASN A 122 5.48 6.41 -27.54
N ASP A 123 6.21 7.13 -28.39
CA ASP A 123 7.56 7.61 -28.09
C ASP A 123 7.55 8.45 -26.80
N GLY A 124 8.51 8.15 -25.94
CA GLY A 124 8.68 8.84 -24.67
C GLY A 124 9.45 10.14 -24.80
N ASP A 125 9.40 10.92 -23.72
CA ASP A 125 10.37 11.97 -23.45
C ASP A 125 11.49 11.40 -22.56
N SER A 126 12.66 12.03 -22.50
CA SER A 126 13.78 11.55 -21.68
C SER A 126 13.54 11.63 -20.16
N ASN A 127 12.29 11.81 -19.74
CA ASN A 127 11.86 11.88 -18.36
C ASN A 127 11.66 10.48 -17.78
N THR A 128 11.93 10.34 -16.49
CA THR A 128 11.63 9.09 -15.77
C THR A 128 10.12 8.92 -15.60
N VAL A 129 9.63 7.70 -15.87
CA VAL A 129 8.23 7.33 -15.64
C VAL A 129 8.08 6.68 -14.27
N ILE A 130 7.06 7.11 -13.54
CA ILE A 130 6.70 6.54 -12.23
C ILE A 130 5.34 5.85 -12.38
N ILE A 131 5.32 4.56 -12.10
CA ILE A 131 4.08 3.80 -11.91
C ILE A 131 3.73 3.85 -10.44
N THR A 132 2.53 4.32 -10.12
CA THR A 132 2.01 4.40 -8.76
C THR A 132 0.86 3.42 -8.58
N ALA A 133 0.85 2.74 -7.44
CA ALA A 133 -0.13 1.75 -7.05
C ALA A 133 -0.63 2.03 -5.63
N PRO A 134 -1.61 2.94 -5.44
CA PRO A 134 -2.25 3.11 -4.15
C PRO A 134 -3.18 1.92 -3.87
N PRO A 135 -3.19 1.39 -2.64
CA PRO A 135 -4.05 0.27 -2.28
C PRO A 135 -5.51 0.70 -2.24
N ARG A 136 -6.40 -0.21 -2.64
CA ARG A 136 -7.86 0.03 -2.61
C ARG A 136 -8.43 0.05 -1.18
N SER A 137 -7.74 -0.56 -0.22
CA SER A 137 -8.22 -0.69 1.16
C SER A 137 -7.08 -0.61 2.16
N GLY A 138 -6.70 0.62 2.54
CA GLY A 138 -5.68 0.89 3.54
C GLY A 138 -4.28 0.38 3.17
N GLY A 139 -3.27 0.87 3.87
CA GLY A 139 -1.89 0.43 3.71
C GLY A 139 -1.06 1.21 2.69
N ALA A 140 0.11 0.67 2.38
CA ALA A 140 1.19 1.41 1.75
C ALA A 140 0.95 1.62 0.25
N ILE A 141 1.32 2.80 -0.23
CA ILE A 141 1.34 3.13 -1.65
C ILE A 141 2.63 2.58 -2.24
N TYR A 142 2.57 1.82 -3.32
CA TYR A 142 3.78 1.31 -3.98
C TYR A 142 4.10 2.12 -5.23
N GLN A 143 5.38 2.47 -5.42
CA GLN A 143 5.86 3.22 -6.58
C GLN A 143 7.13 2.63 -7.17
N THR A 144 7.27 2.67 -8.50
CA THR A 144 8.58 2.47 -9.14
C THR A 144 9.50 3.64 -8.74
N VAL A 145 10.74 3.34 -8.36
CA VAL A 145 11.68 4.37 -7.90
C VAL A 145 12.34 5.06 -9.08
N PRO A 146 12.53 6.39 -9.07
CA PRO A 146 13.42 7.02 -10.03
C PRO A 146 14.85 6.51 -9.88
N PRO A 147 15.61 6.34 -10.98
CA PRO A 147 17.03 5.93 -10.91
C PRO A 147 17.88 6.82 -10.00
N GLU A 148 17.53 8.10 -9.85
CA GLU A 148 18.32 9.12 -9.14
C GLU A 148 17.99 9.30 -7.65
N SER A 149 16.90 8.70 -7.13
CA SER A 149 16.53 8.82 -5.71
C SER A 149 17.37 7.91 -4.78
N ARG A 150 18.49 7.39 -5.28
CA ARG A 150 19.40 6.49 -4.57
C ARG A 150 20.42 7.34 -3.81
N SER A 151 20.13 7.73 -2.57
CA SER A 151 21.19 8.17 -1.66
C SER A 151 22.11 6.99 -1.34
N VAL A 152 23.41 7.20 -1.51
CA VAL A 152 24.52 6.30 -1.17
C VAL A 152 24.59 6.08 0.35
#